data_AF-A0A8T6IGD7-F1
#
_entry.id   AF-A0A8T6IGD7-F1
#
_cell.length_a   1.000
_cell.length_b   1.000
_cell.length_c   1.000
_cell.angle_alpha   90.00
_cell.angle_beta   90.00
_cell.angle_gamma   90.00
#
_symmetry.space_group_name_H-M   'P 1'
#
loop_
_entity.id
_entity.type
_entity.pdbx_description
1 polymer ?
#
loop_
_entity_poly.entity_id
_entity_poly.type
_entity_poly.pdbx_seq_one_letter_code
_entity_poly.pdbx_strand_id
1 'polypeptide(L)'
;MASTAAGSTTPRSLKRVSSALTRSAISEGGCWWSSCMSFGRRPAGPAPEYDKLAGVCEPGGEAMRNGFRVLDTDAHMMEPPSIWRDYIDPNFADRAPQIGDMGNGRPGMMVEGMPITKQDGNYPMHSKEFLEAAARGMEKHEAARAAGFDPASRIHDMDEHGVDAQVIYPTVGGQILGKPFEDAELLAAVCRAYNDWSLEYCGHAPERLRMSAMLPVQSPDLAIEEARRTAAAGAASFYVRPNPVEDRNLYHERYEPLWDALEEL
;
A
#
# COMPACT_ATOMS: atom_id res chain seq x y z
N MET A 1 48.79 8.88 66.97
CA MET A 1 49.44 7.74 66.27
C MET A 1 48.53 7.40 65.09
N ALA A 2 48.80 7.98 63.92
CA ALA A 2 49.24 7.29 62.69
C ALA A 2 48.22 6.20 62.24
N SER A 3 47.65 6.18 61.04
CA SER A 3 48.30 6.40 59.73
C SER A 3 47.28 6.43 58.57
N THR A 4 47.52 7.36 57.63
CA THR A 4 47.45 7.27 56.14
C THR A 4 46.18 7.02 55.32
N ALA A 5 46.14 7.79 54.22
CA ALA A 5 45.16 7.95 53.17
C ALA A 5 45.46 7.13 51.89
N ALA A 6 44.45 6.99 51.02
CA ALA A 6 44.44 6.98 49.53
C ALA A 6 43.06 6.45 49.09
N GLY A 7 42.26 7.00 48.18
CA GLY A 7 42.51 7.82 46.99
C GLY A 7 42.23 6.98 45.74
N SER A 8 41.01 7.00 45.18
CA SER A 8 40.79 6.77 43.75
C SER A 8 39.40 7.27 43.28
N THR A 9 39.38 7.65 42.00
CA THR A 9 38.49 8.54 41.26
C THR A 9 37.23 7.86 40.65
N THR A 10 36.17 8.67 40.48
CA THR A 10 34.94 8.65 39.61
C THR A 10 34.84 7.68 38.40
N PRO A 11 33.66 7.43 37.75
CA PRO A 11 32.36 8.17 37.79
C PRO A 11 31.05 7.32 37.83
N ARG A 12 29.93 8.06 37.92
CA ARG A 12 28.49 7.68 37.85
C ARG A 12 28.15 6.55 36.85
N SER A 13 27.36 5.57 37.29
CA SER A 13 26.54 4.71 36.43
C SER A 13 25.05 5.01 36.60
N LEU A 14 24.39 5.25 35.46
CA LEU A 14 22.94 5.33 35.31
C LEU A 14 22.34 3.94 35.53
N LYS A 15 21.53 3.77 36.57
CA LYS A 15 20.71 2.57 36.74
C LYS A 15 19.44 2.69 35.88
N ARG A 16 19.32 1.77 34.92
CA ARG A 16 18.17 1.51 34.06
C ARG A 16 16.89 1.36 34.90
N VAL A 17 15.83 2.05 34.47
CA VAL A 17 14.46 1.76 34.90
C VAL A 17 13.95 0.57 34.08
N SER A 18 13.46 -0.42 34.79
CA SER A 18 12.93 -1.69 34.33
C SER A 18 11.65 -1.51 33.49
N SER A 19 11.69 -1.89 32.22
CA SER A 19 10.49 -2.06 31.37
C SER A 19 9.92 -3.47 31.58
N ALA A 20 8.93 -3.58 32.45
CA ALA A 20 8.12 -4.78 32.60
C ALA A 20 6.70 -4.48 32.12
N LEU A 21 6.44 -4.69 30.82
CA LEU A 21 5.12 -5.00 30.28
C LEU A 21 5.29 -6.10 29.22
N THR A 22 5.34 -7.32 29.75
CA THR A 22 4.76 -8.57 29.25
C THR A 22 4.65 -8.80 27.74
N ARG A 23 5.54 -9.68 27.27
CA ARG A 23 5.30 -10.69 26.23
C ARG A 23 4.02 -11.46 26.53
N SER A 24 2.93 -11.21 25.80
CA SER A 24 1.79 -12.16 25.72
C SER A 24 0.81 -11.73 24.61
N ALA A 25 1.16 -11.95 23.33
CA ALA A 25 0.18 -11.91 22.23
C ALA A 25 0.65 -12.58 20.93
N ILE A 26 1.53 -13.60 20.96
CA ILE A 26 1.99 -14.30 19.74
C ILE A 26 1.81 -15.84 19.83
N SER A 27 0.93 -16.34 20.70
CA SER A 27 0.77 -17.80 20.90
C SER A 27 -0.53 -18.41 20.42
N GLU A 28 -1.41 -17.70 19.71
CA GLU A 28 -2.62 -18.31 19.16
C GLU A 28 -2.85 -17.86 17.72
N GLY A 29 -2.48 -18.72 16.75
CA GLY A 29 -3.08 -18.83 15.41
C GLY A 29 -3.35 -17.55 14.58
N GLY A 30 -2.75 -16.42 14.92
CA GLY A 30 -3.09 -15.11 14.37
C GLY A 30 -2.68 -14.98 12.92
N CYS A 31 -3.69 -14.87 12.05
CA CYS A 31 -3.51 -14.59 10.63
C CYS A 31 -2.95 -13.17 10.43
N TRP A 32 -1.86 -13.06 9.67
CA TRP A 32 -1.21 -11.81 9.26
C TRP A 32 -2.19 -10.73 8.78
N TRP A 33 -3.22 -11.13 8.04
CA TRP A 33 -4.24 -10.23 7.50
C TRP A 33 -5.06 -9.54 8.59
N SER A 34 -5.39 -10.22 9.69
CA SER A 34 -6.16 -9.62 10.79
C SER A 34 -5.42 -8.46 11.47
N SER A 35 -4.08 -8.49 11.48
CA SER A 35 -3.23 -7.43 12.03
C SER A 35 -3.05 -6.23 11.06
N CYS A 36 -3.21 -6.45 9.77
CA CYS A 36 -3.29 -5.38 8.76
C CYS A 36 -4.72 -4.81 8.61
N MET A 37 -5.75 -5.55 9.04
CA MET A 37 -7.17 -5.17 8.90
C MET A 37 -7.77 -4.47 10.11
N SER A 38 -7.03 -4.31 11.20
CA SER A 38 -7.51 -3.59 12.38
C SER A 38 -7.67 -2.07 12.17
N PHE A 39 -7.44 -1.57 10.96
CA PHE A 39 -7.49 -0.16 10.60
C PHE A 39 -8.83 0.19 9.94
N GLY A 40 -9.87 0.15 10.77
CA GLY A 40 -11.22 0.59 10.42
C GLY A 40 -11.60 1.87 11.14
N ARG A 41 -10.89 2.97 10.84
CA ARG A 41 -11.27 4.40 10.98
C ARG A 41 -10.00 5.26 11.01
N ARG A 42 -9.98 6.32 10.20
CA ARG A 42 -9.11 7.47 10.44
C ARG A 42 -9.36 7.93 11.89
N PRO A 43 -8.34 8.04 12.76
CA PRO A 43 -8.56 8.57 14.10
C PRO A 43 -9.20 9.96 13.96
N ALA A 44 -10.33 10.17 14.65
CA ALA A 44 -10.90 11.50 14.81
C ALA A 44 -10.00 12.28 15.77
N GLY A 45 -8.93 12.83 15.24
CA GLY A 45 -7.95 13.66 15.94
C GLY A 45 -7.23 14.54 14.93
N PRO A 46 -6.61 15.65 15.36
CA PRO A 46 -5.73 16.40 14.47
C PRO A 46 -4.68 15.43 13.92
N ALA A 47 -4.35 15.56 12.63
CA ALA A 47 -3.20 14.89 12.04
C ALA A 47 -1.99 15.12 12.97
N PRO A 48 -1.08 14.15 13.12
CA PRO A 48 0.17 14.38 13.84
C PRO A 48 0.78 15.70 13.35
N GLU A 49 1.29 16.53 14.27
CA GLU A 49 2.01 17.76 13.92
C GLU A 49 3.30 17.38 13.16
N TYR A 50 3.20 17.21 11.85
CA TYR A 50 4.36 17.04 10.96
C TYR A 50 5.15 18.35 10.81
N ASP A 51 4.60 19.49 11.25
CA ASP A 51 5.23 20.81 11.25
C ASP A 51 6.51 20.91 12.10
N LYS A 52 6.76 19.96 13.02
CA LYS A 52 8.04 19.90 13.76
C LYS A 52 9.09 18.99 13.13
N LEU A 53 8.74 18.31 12.04
CA LEU A 53 9.64 17.54 11.17
C LEU A 53 9.81 18.19 9.80
N ALA A 54 9.08 19.28 9.53
CA ALA A 54 9.28 20.17 8.40
C ALA A 54 10.61 20.94 8.56
N GLY A 55 11.72 20.23 8.41
CA GLY A 55 12.89 20.81 7.79
C GLY A 55 12.45 21.22 6.39
N VAL A 56 12.36 22.53 6.18
CA VAL A 56 12.13 23.13 4.85
C VAL A 56 13.29 22.65 3.99
N CYS A 57 13.09 21.60 3.20
CA CYS A 57 14.01 21.29 2.12
C CYS A 57 13.78 22.37 1.06
N GLU A 58 14.67 23.36 1.04
CA GLU A 58 14.72 24.32 -0.04
C GLU A 58 14.79 23.59 -1.38
N PRO A 59 14.20 24.14 -2.46
CA PRO A 59 14.32 23.55 -3.80
C PRO A 59 15.80 23.57 -4.21
N GLY A 60 16.50 22.45 -4.00
CA GLY A 60 17.94 22.33 -4.31
C GLY A 60 18.84 21.64 -3.28
N GLY A 61 18.31 21.07 -2.20
CA GLY A 61 19.10 20.26 -1.25
C GLY A 61 19.09 18.78 -1.59
N GLU A 62 20.18 18.24 -2.15
CA GLU A 62 20.34 16.84 -2.56
C GLU A 62 20.27 15.86 -1.37
N ALA A 63 19.15 15.15 -1.21
CA ALA A 63 19.17 13.80 -0.64
C ALA A 63 19.26 12.75 -1.76
N MET A 64 20.03 13.03 -2.82
CA MET A 64 20.30 12.05 -3.87
C MET A 64 21.14 10.92 -3.30
N ARG A 65 20.74 9.67 -3.53
CA ARG A 65 21.49 8.51 -3.04
C ARG A 65 22.84 8.43 -3.73
N ASN A 66 23.89 8.78 -3.00
CA ASN A 66 25.27 8.88 -3.52
C ASN A 66 25.41 9.84 -4.71
N GLY A 67 24.62 10.92 -4.74
CA GLY A 67 24.64 11.89 -5.84
C GLY A 67 23.93 11.44 -7.12
N PHE A 68 23.21 10.31 -7.08
CA PHE A 68 22.35 9.86 -8.18
C PHE A 68 20.88 10.09 -7.87
N ARG A 69 20.13 10.43 -8.92
CA ARG A 69 18.67 10.33 -8.87
C ARG A 69 18.25 8.87 -8.89
N VAL A 70 17.37 8.49 -7.98
CA VAL A 70 16.78 7.17 -7.87
C VAL A 70 15.30 7.26 -8.24
N LEU A 71 14.95 6.56 -9.32
CA LEU A 71 13.56 6.35 -9.73
C LEU A 71 13.19 4.92 -9.36
N ASP A 72 12.22 4.78 -8.46
CA ASP A 72 11.68 3.48 -8.07
C ASP A 72 10.50 3.14 -8.95
N THR A 73 10.63 2.10 -9.76
CA THR A 73 9.59 1.68 -10.70
C THR A 73 8.71 0.57 -10.16
N ASP A 74 8.83 0.21 -8.88
CA ASP A 74 8.06 -0.87 -8.26
C ASP A 74 7.76 -0.57 -6.77
N ALA A 75 7.03 0.53 -6.55
CA ALA A 75 6.49 0.86 -5.25
C ALA A 75 5.02 0.42 -5.14
N HIS A 76 4.54 0.21 -3.91
CA HIS A 76 3.15 -0.20 -3.66
C HIS A 76 2.49 0.67 -2.60
N MET A 77 1.19 0.93 -2.78
CA MET A 77 0.35 1.53 -1.74
C MET A 77 -0.32 0.45 -0.91
N MET A 78 -0.51 0.73 0.38
CA MET A 78 -1.37 -0.07 1.24
C MET A 78 -2.74 0.59 1.29
N GLU A 79 -3.67 0.15 0.45
CA GLU A 79 -5.00 0.76 0.37
C GLU A 79 -5.79 0.54 1.67
N PRO A 80 -6.36 1.61 2.27
CA PRO A 80 -7.34 1.44 3.33
C PRO A 80 -8.54 0.62 2.81
N PRO A 81 -9.07 -0.36 3.54
CA PRO A 81 -10.21 -1.14 3.07
C PRO A 81 -11.45 -0.31 2.69
N SER A 82 -11.57 0.91 3.22
CA SER A 82 -12.74 1.76 2.97
C SER A 82 -12.72 2.47 1.63
N ILE A 83 -11.58 2.52 0.90
CA ILE A 83 -11.49 3.33 -0.33
C ILE A 83 -12.55 2.97 -1.35
N TRP A 84 -12.86 1.69 -1.50
CA TRP A 84 -13.89 1.27 -2.46
C TRP A 84 -15.26 1.78 -2.04
N ARG A 85 -15.64 1.69 -0.77
CA ARG A 85 -16.92 2.24 -0.31
C ARG A 85 -16.96 3.77 -0.43
N ASP A 86 -15.84 4.43 -0.16
CA ASP A 86 -15.76 5.89 -0.07
C ASP A 86 -15.73 6.56 -1.46
N TYR A 87 -15.21 5.87 -2.51
CA TYR A 87 -15.00 6.43 -3.85
C TYR A 87 -15.82 5.77 -4.97
N ILE A 88 -16.42 4.59 -4.76
CA ILE A 88 -17.19 3.93 -5.82
C ILE A 88 -18.43 4.74 -6.20
N ASP A 89 -18.81 4.65 -7.48
CA ASP A 89 -20.09 5.20 -7.96
C ASP A 89 -21.24 4.68 -7.07
N PRO A 90 -22.11 5.57 -6.55
CA PRO A 90 -23.23 5.20 -5.68
C PRO A 90 -24.15 4.11 -6.25
N ASN A 91 -24.24 3.97 -7.57
CA ASN A 91 -25.01 2.91 -8.23
C ASN A 91 -24.48 1.50 -7.96
N PHE A 92 -23.21 1.38 -7.55
CA PHE A 92 -22.56 0.11 -7.19
C PHE A 92 -22.22 0.01 -5.70
N ALA A 93 -22.72 0.94 -4.87
CA ALA A 93 -22.34 1.03 -3.45
C ALA A 93 -22.65 -0.24 -2.65
N ASP A 94 -23.72 -0.96 -3.00
CA ASP A 94 -24.11 -2.24 -2.39
C ASP A 94 -23.22 -3.42 -2.80
N ARG A 95 -22.46 -3.25 -3.89
CA ARG A 95 -21.57 -4.26 -4.50
C ARG A 95 -20.09 -3.92 -4.37
N ALA A 96 -19.77 -2.83 -3.68
CA ALA A 96 -18.40 -2.37 -3.46
C ALA A 96 -17.55 -3.45 -2.76
N PRO A 97 -16.25 -3.57 -3.11
CA PRO A 97 -15.31 -4.37 -2.33
C PRO A 97 -15.33 -3.99 -0.85
N GLN A 98 -15.44 -5.00 0.01
CA GLN A 98 -15.58 -4.81 1.45
C GLN A 98 -14.98 -5.95 2.26
N ILE A 99 -14.77 -5.71 3.56
CA ILE A 99 -14.31 -6.75 4.47
C ILE A 99 -15.47 -7.68 4.83
N GLY A 100 -15.29 -8.98 4.60
CA GLY A 100 -16.23 -10.03 4.96
C GLY A 100 -15.53 -11.33 5.34
N ASP A 101 -16.30 -12.37 5.69
CA ASP A 101 -15.76 -13.69 5.98
C ASP A 101 -15.35 -14.39 4.68
N MET A 102 -14.11 -14.83 4.60
CA MET A 102 -13.59 -15.55 3.43
C MET A 102 -14.05 -17.02 3.35
N GLY A 103 -14.99 -17.46 4.20
CA GLY A 103 -15.54 -18.82 4.20
C GLY A 103 -14.82 -19.79 5.16
N ASN A 104 -13.94 -19.27 6.00
CA ASN A 104 -13.19 -20.03 7.01
C ASN A 104 -13.15 -19.32 8.37
N GLY A 105 -14.03 -18.33 8.59
CA GLY A 105 -14.07 -17.50 9.78
C GLY A 105 -13.00 -16.41 9.81
N ARG A 106 -12.17 -16.27 8.77
CA ARG A 106 -11.15 -15.21 8.67
C ARG A 106 -11.71 -14.03 7.88
N PRO A 107 -11.60 -12.80 8.41
CA PRO A 107 -11.96 -11.63 7.65
C PRO A 107 -11.02 -11.47 6.46
N GLY A 108 -11.53 -10.99 5.35
CA GLY A 108 -10.74 -10.58 4.20
C GLY A 108 -11.52 -9.73 3.22
N MET A 109 -10.83 -9.25 2.19
CA MET A 109 -11.47 -8.43 1.16
C MET A 109 -12.32 -9.33 0.26
N MET A 110 -13.57 -8.94 0.10
CA MET A 110 -14.61 -9.64 -0.64
C MET A 110 -15.16 -8.74 -1.73
N VAL A 111 -15.51 -9.31 -2.87
CA VAL A 111 -16.25 -8.64 -3.94
C VAL A 111 -17.11 -9.68 -4.66
N GLU A 112 -18.33 -9.33 -5.04
CA GLU A 112 -19.33 -10.27 -5.59
C GLU A 112 -19.51 -11.52 -4.71
N GLY A 113 -19.49 -11.34 -3.38
CA GLY A 113 -19.64 -12.44 -2.41
C GLY A 113 -18.46 -13.41 -2.32
N MET A 114 -17.36 -13.15 -3.03
CA MET A 114 -16.21 -14.05 -3.12
C MET A 114 -14.92 -13.38 -2.60
N PRO A 115 -14.00 -14.13 -1.97
CA PRO A 115 -12.72 -13.59 -1.54
C PRO A 115 -11.83 -13.28 -2.74
N ILE A 116 -11.08 -12.17 -2.66
CA ILE A 116 -10.16 -11.75 -3.74
C ILE A 116 -8.87 -12.59 -3.79
N THR A 117 -8.58 -13.33 -2.72
CA THR A 117 -7.46 -14.27 -2.63
C THR A 117 -7.96 -15.71 -2.57
N LYS A 118 -7.44 -16.55 -3.46
CA LYS A 118 -7.62 -18.00 -3.40
C LYS A 118 -7.05 -18.56 -2.10
N GLN A 119 -7.83 -19.36 -1.38
CA GLN A 119 -7.43 -19.93 -0.09
C GLN A 119 -6.49 -21.14 -0.20
N ASP A 120 -6.43 -21.76 -1.37
CA ASP A 120 -5.66 -22.95 -1.70
C ASP A 120 -4.30 -22.64 -2.35
N GLY A 121 -3.86 -21.38 -2.31
CA GLY A 121 -2.56 -20.98 -2.86
C GLY A 121 -1.36 -21.49 -2.06
N ASN A 122 -0.28 -21.87 -2.75
CA ASN A 122 1.02 -22.26 -2.16
C ASN A 122 1.82 -21.07 -1.61
N TYR A 123 1.16 -20.04 -1.08
CA TYR A 123 1.88 -18.97 -0.41
C TYR A 123 2.51 -19.53 0.88
N PRO A 124 3.79 -19.26 1.17
CA PRO A 124 4.48 -19.78 2.36
C PRO A 124 4.02 -19.05 3.63
N MET A 125 2.76 -18.58 3.69
CA MET A 125 2.14 -17.80 4.75
C MET A 125 2.13 -18.52 6.11
N HIS A 126 2.29 -19.85 6.10
CA HIS A 126 2.38 -20.69 7.29
C HIS A 126 3.83 -21.03 7.68
N SER A 127 4.80 -20.73 6.82
CA SER A 127 6.20 -20.98 7.14
C SER A 127 6.67 -20.00 8.22
N LYS A 128 7.46 -20.51 9.15
CA LYS A 128 8.02 -19.70 10.25
C LYS A 128 8.89 -18.58 9.68
N GLU A 129 9.66 -18.88 8.65
CA GLU A 129 10.57 -17.94 7.99
C GLU A 129 9.80 -16.76 7.39
N PHE A 130 8.67 -17.02 6.72
CA PHE A 130 7.81 -15.97 6.18
C PHE A 130 7.19 -15.11 7.29
N LEU A 131 6.66 -15.74 8.35
CA LEU A 131 6.05 -15.03 9.46
C LEU A 131 7.07 -14.12 10.19
N GLU A 132 8.28 -14.61 10.39
CA GLU A 132 9.37 -13.82 10.98
C GLU A 132 9.82 -12.68 10.06
N ALA A 133 9.93 -12.92 8.74
CA ALA A 133 10.26 -11.88 7.77
C ALA A 133 9.17 -10.79 7.73
N ALA A 134 7.90 -11.19 7.72
CA ALA A 134 6.78 -10.27 7.79
C ALA A 134 6.79 -9.45 9.08
N ALA A 135 7.02 -10.09 10.24
CA ALA A 135 7.12 -9.39 11.52
C ALA A 135 8.24 -8.33 11.53
N ARG A 136 9.42 -8.68 11.01
CA ARG A 136 10.54 -7.72 10.87
C ARG A 136 10.19 -6.57 9.93
N GLY A 137 9.51 -6.85 8.81
CA GLY A 137 9.04 -5.79 7.91
C GLY A 137 8.06 -4.84 8.59
N MET A 138 7.16 -5.38 9.41
CA MET A 138 6.16 -4.59 10.14
C MET A 138 6.79 -3.70 11.22
N GLU A 139 7.79 -4.22 11.92
CA GLU A 139 8.58 -3.46 12.90
C GLU A 139 9.38 -2.34 12.20
N LYS A 140 10.00 -2.65 11.05
CA LYS A 140 10.77 -1.67 10.27
C LYS A 140 9.91 -0.47 9.83
N HIS A 141 8.63 -0.69 9.54
CA HIS A 141 7.71 0.33 9.04
C HIS A 141 6.69 0.79 10.11
N GLU A 142 7.05 0.74 11.40
CA GLU A 142 6.14 1.09 12.50
C GLU A 142 5.57 2.52 12.36
N ALA A 143 6.40 3.50 12.04
CA ALA A 143 5.97 4.90 11.89
C ALA A 143 4.99 5.08 10.73
N ALA A 144 5.30 4.55 9.55
CA ALA A 144 4.40 4.57 8.39
C ALA A 144 3.10 3.82 8.68
N ARG A 145 3.16 2.67 9.38
CA ARG A 145 1.97 1.94 9.84
C ARG A 145 1.11 2.76 10.78
N ALA A 146 1.72 3.44 11.75
CA ALA A 146 1.00 4.28 12.70
C ALA A 146 0.30 5.47 12.01
N ALA A 147 0.87 5.97 10.92
CA ALA A 147 0.27 6.97 10.04
C ALA A 147 -0.75 6.41 9.03
N GLY A 148 -0.95 5.09 9.00
CA GLY A 148 -1.85 4.44 8.04
C GLY A 148 -1.32 4.42 6.60
N PHE A 149 0.00 4.47 6.42
CA PHE A 149 0.69 4.53 5.12
C PHE A 149 0.25 5.69 4.24
N ASP A 150 -0.05 6.85 4.85
CA ASP A 150 -0.44 8.07 4.18
C ASP A 150 0.68 8.64 3.27
N PRO A 151 0.38 9.57 2.35
CA PRO A 151 1.40 10.05 1.41
C PRO A 151 2.50 10.88 2.09
N ALA A 152 2.24 11.47 3.26
CA ALA A 152 3.25 12.21 4.02
C ALA A 152 4.32 11.27 4.60
N SER A 153 3.90 10.16 5.22
CA SER A 153 4.82 9.11 5.70
C SER A 153 5.60 8.47 4.56
N ARG A 154 4.98 8.33 3.37
CA ARG A 154 5.68 7.88 2.17
C ARG A 154 6.81 8.81 1.74
N ILE A 155 6.55 10.12 1.67
CA ILE A 155 7.58 11.11 1.31
C ILE A 155 8.72 11.11 2.32
N HIS A 156 8.41 10.98 3.61
CA HIS A 156 9.43 10.84 4.64
C HIS A 156 10.33 9.61 4.42
N ASP A 157 9.74 8.44 4.17
CA ASP A 157 10.49 7.21 3.86
C ASP A 157 11.35 7.37 2.59
N MET A 158 10.83 8.06 1.57
CA MET A 158 11.56 8.35 0.34
C MET A 158 12.79 9.24 0.60
N ASP A 159 12.64 10.28 1.43
CA ASP A 159 13.73 11.18 1.78
C ASP A 159 14.80 10.47 2.60
N GLU A 160 14.41 9.60 3.55
CA GLU A 160 15.35 8.80 4.34
C GLU A 160 16.19 7.85 3.47
N HIS A 161 15.60 7.33 2.39
CA HIS A 161 16.24 6.36 1.51
C HIS A 161 16.86 6.96 0.24
N GLY A 162 16.74 8.27 0.04
CA GLY A 162 17.22 8.99 -1.14
C GLY A 162 16.54 8.54 -2.42
N VAL A 163 15.21 8.39 -2.38
CA VAL A 163 14.36 8.08 -3.54
C VAL A 163 13.71 9.36 -4.05
N ASP A 164 14.01 9.72 -5.29
CA ASP A 164 13.56 10.98 -5.87
C ASP A 164 12.10 10.90 -6.34
N ALA A 165 11.73 9.82 -7.02
CA ALA A 165 10.36 9.58 -7.48
C ALA A 165 10.03 8.08 -7.52
N GLN A 166 8.74 7.77 -7.40
CA GLN A 166 8.21 6.42 -7.48
C GLN A 166 7.03 6.30 -8.44
N VAL A 167 7.00 5.21 -9.20
CA VAL A 167 5.77 4.68 -9.79
C VAL A 167 5.14 3.71 -8.81
N ILE A 168 3.88 3.95 -8.47
CA ILE A 168 3.22 3.29 -7.35
C ILE A 168 2.03 2.47 -7.85
N TYR A 169 2.04 1.18 -7.52
CA TYR A 169 1.07 0.17 -7.93
C TYR A 169 0.07 -0.14 -6.82
N PRO A 170 -1.10 -0.69 -7.20
CA PRO A 170 -2.04 -1.24 -6.23
C PRO A 170 -1.46 -2.46 -5.50
N THR A 171 -1.87 -2.68 -4.26
CA THR A 171 -1.63 -3.93 -3.53
C THR A 171 -2.90 -4.76 -3.50
N VAL A 172 -3.93 -4.26 -2.82
CA VAL A 172 -5.23 -4.91 -2.73
C VAL A 172 -6.00 -4.75 -4.03
N GLY A 173 -5.89 -3.61 -4.71
CA GLY A 173 -6.47 -3.41 -6.04
C GLY A 173 -5.96 -4.42 -7.08
N GLY A 174 -4.66 -4.75 -7.04
CA GLY A 174 -4.07 -5.75 -7.94
C GLY A 174 -4.54 -7.17 -7.63
N GLN A 175 -4.85 -7.45 -6.36
CA GLN A 175 -5.49 -8.70 -5.97
C GLN A 175 -6.91 -8.80 -6.52
N ILE A 176 -7.71 -7.72 -6.43
CA ILE A 176 -9.05 -7.64 -7.00
C ILE A 176 -9.04 -7.96 -8.50
N LEU A 177 -8.10 -7.38 -9.27
CA LEU A 177 -7.98 -7.63 -10.71
C LEU A 177 -7.69 -9.09 -11.10
N GLY A 178 -7.21 -9.92 -10.18
CA GLY A 178 -7.00 -11.35 -10.46
C GLY A 178 -8.20 -12.24 -10.22
N LYS A 179 -9.31 -11.67 -9.74
CA LYS A 179 -10.58 -12.38 -9.64
C LYS A 179 -11.34 -12.22 -10.98
N PRO A 180 -11.98 -13.27 -11.50
CA PRO A 180 -13.01 -13.11 -12.54
C PRO A 180 -14.14 -12.22 -12.01
N PHE A 181 -14.66 -11.30 -12.82
CA PHE A 181 -15.84 -10.50 -12.51
C PHE A 181 -17.01 -10.96 -13.37
N GLU A 182 -18.21 -11.03 -12.80
CA GLU A 182 -19.43 -11.33 -13.57
C GLU A 182 -19.93 -10.09 -14.31
N ASP A 183 -19.69 -8.91 -13.73
CA ASP A 183 -20.11 -7.62 -14.24
C ASP A 183 -18.91 -6.72 -14.52
N ALA A 184 -18.68 -6.43 -15.80
CA ALA A 184 -17.59 -5.57 -16.25
C ALA A 184 -17.78 -4.10 -15.81
N GLU A 185 -19.02 -3.63 -15.68
CA GLU A 185 -19.32 -2.26 -15.23
C GLU A 185 -19.00 -2.09 -13.75
N LEU A 186 -19.30 -3.10 -12.93
CA LEU A 186 -18.86 -3.13 -11.54
C LEU A 186 -17.33 -3.06 -11.45
N LEU A 187 -16.61 -3.84 -12.27
CA LEU A 187 -15.16 -3.78 -12.26
C LEU A 187 -14.62 -2.40 -12.70
N ALA A 188 -15.24 -1.79 -13.71
CA ALA A 188 -14.88 -0.44 -14.13
C ALA A 188 -15.09 0.58 -12.99
N ALA A 189 -16.22 0.50 -12.27
CA ALA A 189 -16.48 1.33 -11.09
C ALA A 189 -15.45 1.09 -9.97
N VAL A 190 -15.03 -0.16 -9.76
CA VAL A 190 -13.99 -0.53 -8.78
C VAL A 190 -12.61 0.01 -9.17
N CYS A 191 -12.24 -0.07 -10.45
CA CYS A 191 -11.00 0.50 -10.97
C CYS A 191 -11.01 2.02 -10.84
N ARG A 192 -12.12 2.67 -11.20
CA ARG A 192 -12.28 4.12 -11.05
C ARG A 192 -12.15 4.57 -9.60
N ALA A 193 -12.81 3.87 -8.66
CA ALA A 193 -12.70 4.17 -7.23
C ALA A 193 -11.25 4.13 -6.73
N TYR A 194 -10.49 3.11 -7.13
CA TYR A 194 -9.06 3.04 -6.82
C TYR A 194 -8.28 4.17 -7.49
N ASN A 195 -8.50 4.42 -8.78
CA ASN A 195 -7.76 5.43 -9.55
C ASN A 195 -8.01 6.84 -8.99
N ASP A 196 -9.24 7.17 -8.60
CA ASP A 196 -9.58 8.47 -8.02
C ASP A 196 -8.92 8.67 -6.66
N TRP A 197 -8.93 7.64 -5.80
CA TRP A 197 -8.20 7.66 -4.54
C TRP A 197 -6.68 7.77 -4.75
N SER A 198 -6.14 7.05 -5.73
CA SER A 198 -4.71 7.02 -6.05
C SER A 198 -4.24 8.38 -6.60
N LEU A 199 -5.06 9.05 -7.40
CA LEU A 199 -4.83 10.43 -7.84
C LEU A 199 -4.80 11.40 -6.65
N GLU A 200 -5.72 11.28 -5.69
CA GLU A 200 -5.69 12.09 -4.46
C GLU A 200 -4.41 11.83 -3.64
N TYR A 201 -4.03 10.56 -3.48
CA TYR A 201 -2.81 10.16 -2.77
C TYR A 201 -1.56 10.76 -3.42
N CYS A 202 -1.41 10.59 -4.75
CA CYS A 202 -0.28 11.11 -5.51
C CYS A 202 -0.27 12.64 -5.59
N GLY A 203 -1.44 13.28 -5.51
CA GLY A 203 -1.59 14.74 -5.49
C GLY A 203 -0.88 15.43 -4.31
N HIS A 204 -0.50 14.69 -3.27
CA HIS A 204 0.32 15.20 -2.17
C HIS A 204 1.73 15.65 -2.65
N ALA A 205 2.31 14.95 -3.63
CA ALA A 205 3.63 15.25 -4.17
C ALA A 205 3.72 14.77 -5.63
N PRO A 206 3.03 15.43 -6.58
CA PRO A 206 2.78 14.91 -7.94
C PRO A 206 4.04 14.76 -8.81
N GLU A 207 5.13 15.45 -8.46
CA GLU A 207 6.44 15.31 -9.11
C GLU A 207 7.22 14.09 -8.62
N ARG A 208 6.84 13.53 -7.47
CA ARG A 208 7.55 12.42 -6.80
C ARG A 208 6.72 11.14 -6.70
N LEU A 209 5.39 11.26 -6.60
CA LEU A 209 4.46 10.14 -6.50
C LEU A 209 3.68 10.05 -7.80
N ARG A 210 3.88 8.98 -8.55
CA ARG A 210 3.23 8.76 -9.85
C ARG A 210 2.44 7.46 -9.79
N MET A 211 1.13 7.50 -10.03
CA MET A 211 0.32 6.29 -9.97
C MET A 211 0.43 5.43 -11.24
N SER A 212 0.27 4.13 -11.05
CA SER A 212 -0.10 3.19 -12.11
C SER A 212 -1.61 2.92 -12.05
N ALA A 213 -2.35 3.32 -13.08
CA ALA A 213 -3.81 3.25 -13.11
C ALA A 213 -4.32 1.82 -13.33
N MET A 214 -5.26 1.35 -12.53
CA MET A 214 -5.94 0.07 -12.74
C MET A 214 -6.87 0.12 -13.96
N LEU A 215 -6.84 -0.92 -14.80
CA LEU A 215 -7.72 -1.03 -15.96
C LEU A 215 -8.67 -2.24 -15.89
N PRO A 216 -9.98 -2.06 -16.19
CA PRO A 216 -10.99 -3.14 -16.23
C PRO A 216 -10.93 -3.95 -17.54
N VAL A 217 -9.84 -4.67 -17.77
CA VAL A 217 -9.53 -5.35 -19.05
C VAL A 217 -10.56 -6.37 -19.55
N GLN A 218 -11.50 -6.82 -18.70
CA GLN A 218 -12.67 -7.63 -19.07
C GLN A 218 -13.50 -6.96 -20.17
N SER A 219 -13.53 -5.63 -20.18
CA SER A 219 -14.08 -4.81 -21.25
C SER A 219 -12.98 -3.90 -21.81
N PRO A 220 -12.42 -4.20 -23.00
CA PRO A 220 -11.44 -3.34 -23.66
C PRO A 220 -11.94 -1.89 -23.82
N ASP A 221 -13.22 -1.71 -24.14
CA ASP A 221 -13.81 -0.38 -24.31
C ASP A 221 -13.77 0.43 -23.01
N LEU A 222 -14.23 -0.15 -21.89
CA LEU A 222 -14.16 0.51 -20.57
C LEU A 222 -12.72 0.74 -20.11
N ALA A 223 -11.80 -0.18 -20.46
CA ALA A 223 -10.38 -0.03 -20.16
C ALA A 223 -9.75 1.14 -20.94
N ILE A 224 -10.10 1.31 -22.22
CA ILE A 224 -9.63 2.43 -23.05
C ILE A 224 -10.15 3.77 -22.49
N GLU A 225 -11.44 3.83 -22.11
CA GLU A 225 -12.03 5.02 -21.53
C GLU A 225 -11.32 5.44 -20.22
N GLU A 226 -11.08 4.47 -19.34
CA GLU A 226 -10.41 4.73 -18.06
C GLU A 226 -8.92 5.05 -18.24
N ALA A 227 -8.24 4.43 -19.22
CA ALA A 227 -6.86 4.75 -19.58
C ALA A 227 -6.74 6.20 -20.05
N ARG A 228 -7.60 6.64 -20.97
CA ARG A 228 -7.62 8.04 -21.45
C ARG A 228 -7.88 9.03 -20.32
N ARG A 229 -8.84 8.72 -19.44
CA ARG A 229 -9.18 9.58 -18.29
C ARG A 229 -8.00 9.73 -17.34
N THR A 230 -7.37 8.62 -16.97
CA THR A 230 -6.27 8.61 -15.99
C THR A 230 -4.98 9.17 -16.57
N ALA A 231 -4.70 8.94 -17.86
CA ALA A 231 -3.60 9.60 -18.57
C ALA A 231 -3.75 11.13 -18.54
N ALA A 232 -4.94 11.63 -18.88
CA ALA A 232 -5.24 13.07 -18.81
C ALA A 232 -5.13 13.64 -17.39
N ALA A 233 -5.37 12.82 -16.37
CA ALA A 233 -5.20 13.16 -14.96
C ALA A 233 -3.75 13.01 -14.45
N GLY A 234 -2.83 12.55 -15.29
CA GLY A 234 -1.41 12.49 -14.97
C GLY A 234 -0.90 11.14 -14.44
N ALA A 235 -1.62 10.03 -14.67
CA ALA A 235 -1.07 8.69 -14.47
C ALA A 235 0.23 8.51 -15.26
N ALA A 236 1.21 7.79 -14.67
CA ALA A 236 2.47 7.52 -15.36
C ALA A 236 2.51 6.18 -16.08
N SER A 237 1.62 5.25 -15.70
CA SER A 237 1.49 3.95 -16.36
C SER A 237 0.12 3.34 -16.09
N PHE A 238 -0.11 2.18 -16.69
CA PHE A 238 -1.31 1.38 -16.51
C PHE A 238 -0.96 0.01 -15.94
N TYR A 239 -1.78 -0.46 -15.00
CA TYR A 239 -1.63 -1.75 -14.35
C TYR A 239 -2.72 -2.71 -14.80
N VAL A 240 -2.27 -3.81 -15.38
CA VAL A 240 -3.08 -5.00 -15.68
C VAL A 240 -2.39 -6.19 -15.06
N ARG A 241 -3.17 -7.17 -14.59
CA ARG A 241 -2.57 -8.37 -13.99
C ARG A 241 -2.17 -9.35 -15.11
N PRO A 242 -0.98 -9.98 -15.03
CA PRO A 242 -0.48 -10.86 -16.09
C PRO A 242 -1.10 -12.26 -16.01
N ASN A 243 -2.43 -12.36 -16.09
CA ASN A 243 -3.18 -13.61 -16.14
C ASN A 243 -4.18 -13.61 -17.30
N PRO A 244 -4.64 -14.79 -17.73
CA PRO A 244 -5.75 -14.87 -18.66
C PRO A 244 -7.01 -14.19 -18.10
N VAL A 245 -7.76 -13.54 -18.97
CA VAL A 245 -9.03 -12.86 -18.69
C VAL A 245 -10.10 -13.52 -19.55
N GLU A 246 -11.15 -14.06 -18.94
CA GLU A 246 -12.19 -14.85 -19.65
C GLU A 246 -11.59 -15.90 -20.61
N ASP A 247 -10.65 -16.71 -20.11
CA ASP A 247 -9.92 -17.75 -20.86
C ASP A 247 -9.08 -17.25 -22.06
N ARG A 248 -8.82 -15.94 -22.13
CA ARG A 248 -7.97 -15.33 -23.17
C ARG A 248 -6.69 -14.79 -22.59
N ASN A 249 -5.58 -15.09 -23.25
CA ASN A 249 -4.30 -14.43 -22.96
C ASN A 249 -4.34 -12.97 -23.42
N LEU A 250 -3.49 -12.13 -22.83
CA LEU A 250 -3.41 -10.69 -23.13
C LEU A 250 -3.00 -10.37 -24.58
N TYR A 251 -2.39 -11.33 -25.31
CA TYR A 251 -2.07 -11.19 -26.74
C TYR A 251 -3.25 -11.49 -27.68
N HIS A 252 -4.42 -11.86 -27.15
CA HIS A 252 -5.59 -12.18 -27.97
C HIS A 252 -6.08 -10.92 -28.70
N GLU A 253 -6.49 -11.05 -29.97
CA GLU A 253 -6.88 -9.94 -30.86
C GLU A 253 -7.93 -8.97 -30.27
N ARG A 254 -8.80 -9.49 -29.41
CA ARG A 254 -9.77 -8.72 -28.60
C ARG A 254 -9.14 -7.53 -27.83
N TYR A 255 -7.87 -7.64 -27.44
CA TYR A 255 -7.16 -6.60 -26.68
C TYR A 255 -6.34 -5.65 -27.55
N GLU A 256 -6.22 -5.90 -28.87
CA GLU A 256 -5.47 -5.01 -29.78
C GLU A 256 -5.97 -3.57 -29.72
N PRO A 257 -7.29 -3.26 -29.72
CA PRO A 257 -7.75 -1.88 -29.59
C PRO A 257 -7.31 -1.20 -28.29
N LEU A 258 -7.16 -1.98 -27.19
CA LEU A 258 -6.62 -1.45 -25.94
C LEU A 258 -5.14 -1.14 -26.11
N TRP A 259 -4.35 -2.05 -26.67
CA TRP A 259 -2.92 -1.84 -26.87
C TRP A 259 -2.62 -0.66 -27.79
N ASP A 260 -3.36 -0.53 -28.90
CA ASP A 260 -3.29 0.64 -29.79
C ASP A 260 -3.57 1.93 -29.02
N ALA A 261 -4.65 1.96 -28.22
CA ALA A 261 -5.00 3.14 -27.42
C ALA A 261 -3.95 3.45 -26.34
N LEU A 262 -3.29 2.46 -25.75
CA LEU A 262 -2.23 2.69 -24.78
C LEU A 262 -0.93 3.19 -25.43
N GLU A 263 -0.64 2.80 -26.68
CA GLU A 263 0.50 3.32 -27.44
C GLU A 263 0.32 4.80 -27.83
N GLU A 264 -0.92 5.24 -28.03
CA GLU A 264 -1.25 6.63 -28.35
C GLU A 264 -1.13 7.62 -27.17
N LEU A 265 -1.16 7.13 -25.93
CA LEU A 265 -1.17 7.93 -24.69
C LEU A 265 0.23 8.21 -24.15
#